data_AF-A0A925RVH9-F1
#
_entry.id   AF-A0A925RVH9-F1
#
_cell.length_a   1.000
_cell.length_b   1.000
_cell.length_c   1.000
_cell.angle_alpha   90.00
_cell.angle_beta   90.00
_cell.angle_gamma   90.00
#
_symmetry.space_group_name_H-M   'P 1'
#
loop_
_entity.id
_entity.type
_entity.pdbx_description
1 polymer ?
#
loop_
_entity_poly.entity_id
_entity_poly.type
_entity_poly.pdbx_seq_one_letter_code
_entity_poly.pdbx_strand_id
1 'polypeptide(L)' 'AQAARDGAAADVSAELANNLELARELRISGTPAFIVGDQLLSGAVGYERLKQAIAEARAAG' A
#
# COMPACT_ATOMS: atom_id res chain seq x y z
N ALA A 1 -8.72 -23.69 11.66
CA ALA A 1 -9.14 -22.35 12.15
C ALA A 1 -9.85 -21.59 11.02
N GLN A 2 -10.70 -20.62 11.34
CA GLN A 2 -11.45 -19.84 10.34
C GLN A 2 -10.54 -19.15 9.30
N ALA A 3 -9.45 -18.52 9.74
CA ALA A 3 -8.49 -17.85 8.86
C ALA A 3 -7.91 -18.73 7.73
N ALA A 4 -7.69 -20.03 8.00
CA ALA A 4 -7.19 -20.95 6.98
C ALA A 4 -8.25 -21.29 5.93
N ARG A 5 -9.54 -21.22 6.28
CA ARG A 5 -10.65 -21.40 5.33
C ARG A 5 -10.80 -20.15 4.47
N ASP A 6 -10.74 -18.97 5.09
CA ASP A 6 -10.84 -17.70 4.38
C ASP A 6 -9.68 -17.53 3.38
N GLY A 7 -8.45 -17.83 3.78
CA GLY A 7 -7.28 -17.75 2.89
C GLY A 7 -7.31 -18.74 1.71
N ALA A 8 -8.16 -19.77 1.74
CA ALA A 8 -8.35 -20.72 0.66
C ALA A 8 -9.59 -20.41 -0.21
N ALA A 9 -10.38 -19.39 0.15
CA ALA A 9 -11.58 -19.03 -0.60
C ALA A 9 -11.21 -18.39 -1.95
N ALA A 10 -12.00 -18.70 -2.98
CA ALA A 10 -11.71 -18.29 -4.35
C ALA A 10 -11.83 -16.77 -4.56
N ASP A 11 -12.78 -16.13 -3.88
CA ASP A 11 -12.98 -14.69 -3.85
C ASP A 11 -11.80 -13.96 -3.19
N VAL A 12 -11.29 -14.47 -2.07
CA VAL A 12 -10.08 -13.95 -1.42
C VAL A 12 -8.87 -14.05 -2.34
N SER A 13 -8.70 -15.18 -3.04
CA SER A 13 -7.61 -15.37 -4.00
C SER A 13 -7.69 -14.39 -5.18
N ALA A 14 -8.89 -14.14 -5.69
CA ALA A 14 -9.12 -13.17 -6.77
C ALA A 14 -8.79 -11.74 -6.30
N GLU A 15 -9.22 -11.36 -5.10
CA GLU A 15 -8.94 -10.04 -4.54
C GLU A 15 -7.44 -9.82 -4.27
N LEU A 16 -6.72 -10.85 -3.81
CA LEU A 16 -5.26 -10.78 -3.68
C LEU A 16 -4.57 -10.58 -5.03
N ALA A 17 -5.04 -11.24 -6.08
CA ALA A 17 -4.49 -11.08 -7.44
C ALA A 17 -4.70 -9.64 -7.96
N ASN A 18 -5.91 -9.09 -7.78
CA ASN A 18 -6.23 -7.70 -8.16
C ASN A 18 -5.35 -6.69 -7.41
N ASN A 19 -5.18 -6.86 -6.09
CA ASN A 19 -4.34 -5.98 -5.29
C ASN A 19 -2.86 -6.03 -5.71
N LEU A 20 -2.35 -7.21 -6.05
CA LEU A 20 -0.99 -7.36 -6.57
C LEU A 20 -0.82 -6.71 -7.95
N GLU A 21 -1.86 -6.73 -8.79
CA GLU A 21 -1.87 -6.03 -10.07
C GLU A 21 -1.81 -4.51 -9.91
N LEU A 22 -2.68 -3.97 -9.07
CA LEU A 22 -2.66 -2.55 -8.72
C LEU A 22 -1.29 -2.13 -8.18
N ALA A 23 -0.67 -2.93 -7.31
CA ALA A 23 0.66 -2.64 -6.79
C ALA A 23 1.73 -2.57 -7.90
N ARG A 24 1.66 -3.43 -8.91
CA ARG A 24 2.56 -3.39 -10.08
C ARG A 24 2.35 -2.15 -10.92
N GLU A 25 1.09 -1.78 -11.19
CA GLU A 25 0.75 -0.57 -11.95
C GLU A 25 1.27 0.70 -11.26
N LEU A 26 1.15 0.74 -9.92
CA LEU A 26 1.69 1.81 -9.08
C LEU A 26 3.22 1.74 -8.91
N ARG A 27 3.89 0.76 -9.54
CA ARG A 27 5.34 0.51 -9.45
C ARG A 27 5.85 0.31 -8.01
N ILE A 28 5.03 -0.30 -7.15
CA ILE A 28 5.44 -0.69 -5.81
C ILE A 28 6.34 -1.93 -5.92
N SER A 29 7.62 -1.77 -5.55
CA SER A 29 8.64 -2.83 -5.70
C SER A 29 9.10 -3.45 -4.37
N GLY A 30 8.55 -3.03 -3.23
CA GLY A 30 8.95 -3.53 -1.92
C GLY A 30 8.10 -3.00 -0.77
N THR A 31 8.31 -3.56 0.42
CA THR A 31 7.58 -3.22 1.64
C THR A 31 8.53 -2.71 2.75
N PRO A 32 8.10 -1.77 3.60
CA PRO A 32 6.84 -1.03 3.51
C PRO A 32 6.83 -0.05 2.33
N ALA A 33 5.65 0.36 1.88
CA ALA A 33 5.45 1.42 0.90
C ALA A 33 4.22 2.26 1.32
N PHE A 34 4.28 3.56 1.09
CA PHE A 34 3.20 4.50 1.45
C PHE A 34 2.89 5.41 0.25
N ILE A 35 1.63 5.73 0.04
CA ILE A 35 1.19 6.76 -0.92
C ILE A 35 0.58 7.90 -0.11
N VAL A 36 1.08 9.12 -0.29
CA VAL A 36 0.64 10.33 0.44
C VAL A 36 0.42 11.46 -0.56
N GLY A 37 -0.83 11.82 -0.80
CA GLY A 37 -1.18 12.66 -1.96
C GLY A 37 -0.69 11.99 -3.25
N ASP A 38 0.04 12.73 -4.07
CA ASP A 38 0.65 12.22 -5.32
C ASP A 38 2.06 11.65 -5.12
N GLN A 39 2.53 11.51 -3.87
CA GLN A 39 3.87 11.01 -3.56
C GLN A 39 3.85 9.51 -3.21
N LEU A 40 4.65 8.72 -3.92
CA LEU A 40 4.99 7.34 -3.53
C LEU A 40 6.28 7.33 -2.68
N LEU A 41 6.19 6.85 -1.45
CA LEU A 41 7.30 6.67 -0.52
C LEU A 41 7.63 5.17 -0.42
N SER A 42 8.76 4.77 -1.01
CA SER A 42 9.20 3.37 -1.02
C SER A 42 10.15 3.06 0.15
N GLY A 43 9.91 1.93 0.81
CA GLY A 43 10.70 1.48 1.95
C GLY A 43 10.35 2.15 3.27
N ALA A 44 11.06 1.75 4.32
CA ALA A 44 10.93 2.37 5.63
C ALA A 44 11.60 3.75 5.63
N VAL A 45 10.81 4.80 5.34
CA VAL A 45 11.31 6.19 5.26
C VAL A 45 11.46 6.88 6.62
N GLY A 46 10.96 6.29 7.70
CA GLY A 46 10.98 6.86 9.04
C GLY A 46 9.85 7.86 9.33
N TYR A 47 9.64 8.14 10.62
CA TYR A 47 8.50 8.93 11.09
C TYR A 47 8.51 10.39 10.58
N GLU A 48 9.63 11.10 10.67
CA GLU A 48 9.69 12.52 10.29
C GLU A 48 9.42 12.72 8.79
N ARG A 49 9.98 11.87 7.93
CA ARG A 49 9.75 11.94 6.47
C ARG A 49 8.27 11.70 6.14
N LEU A 50 7.65 10.71 6.77
CA LEU A 50 6.24 10.40 6.57
C LEU A 50 5.34 11.55 7.08
N LYS A 51 5.64 12.09 8.27
CA LYS A 51 4.94 13.24 8.85
C LYS A 51 5.00 14.47 7.95
N GLN A 52 6.17 14.76 7.38
CA GLN A 52 6.35 15.86 6.45
C GLN A 52 5.51 15.68 5.18
N ALA A 53 5.57 14.50 4.54
CA ALA A 53 4.80 14.21 3.33
C ALA A 53 3.29 14.39 3.57
N ILE A 54 2.80 13.99 4.75
CA ILE A 54 1.39 14.17 5.14
C ILE A 54 1.04 15.66 5.29
N ALA A 55 1.91 16.45 5.93
CA ALA A 55 1.68 17.89 6.10
C ALA A 55 1.65 18.61 4.74
N GLU A 56 2.57 18.27 3.83
CA GLU A 56 2.61 18.81 2.47
C GLU A 56 1.33 18.48 1.68
N ALA A 57 0.91 17.21 1.69
CA ALA A 57 -0.31 16.79 0.98
C ALA A 57 -1.57 17.49 1.53
N ARG A 58 -1.64 17.73 2.84
CA ARG A 58 -2.76 18.47 3.46
C ARG A 58 -2.77 19.96 3.15
N ALA A 59 -1.62 20.56 2.89
CA ALA A 59 -1.51 21.98 2.55
C ALA A 59 -1.85 22.26 1.07
N ALA A 60 -1.76 21.24 0.20
CA ALA A 60 -2.01 21.33 -1.22
C ALA A 60 -3.49 21.13 -1.63
N GLY A 61 -4.34 20.63 -0.71
CA GLY A 61 -5.78 20.42 -0.91
C GLY A 61 -6.62 21.46 -0.20
#